data_AF-A0A1U8NVN8-F1
#
_entry.id   AF-A0A1U8NVN8-F1
#
_cell.length_a   1.000
_cell.length_b   1.000
_cell.length_c   1.000
_cell.angle_alpha   90.00
_cell.angle_beta   90.00
_cell.angle_gamma   90.00
#
_symmetry.space_group_name_H-M   'P 1'
#
loop_
_entity.id
_entity.type
_entity.pdbx_description
1 polymer ?
#
loop_
_entity_poly.entity_id
_entity_poly.type
_entity_poly.pdbx_seq_one_letter_code
_entity_poly.pdbx_strand_id
1 'polypeptide(L)'
;MASCRRMLLKVIILGNSGVGKTSLMNHNQYKATIGADFLTKEVQYEDRLFTLQIWDTAGQERFQSLGVAFYRGADCCVLVYDVNAFDNLNNWREEFLIQASPSDPENFPFVVLGNKVDVDGGNSRVVSEKKVKAWCASKGNIPYFETSAKEGFNVDAAFECITKNGLKNEPEEEIYIPETIDVAGGGRSQRSTGCEC
;
A
#
# COMPACT_ATOMS: atom_id res chain seq x y z
N MET A 1 27.01 9.65 -6.70
CA MET A 1 26.52 8.25 -6.71
C MET A 1 25.06 8.31 -6.28
N ALA A 2 24.13 8.18 -7.23
CA ALA A 2 22.70 8.20 -6.92
C ALA A 2 22.35 6.88 -6.24
N SER A 3 21.97 6.95 -4.96
CA SER A 3 21.43 5.81 -4.22
C SER A 3 20.19 5.33 -4.98
N CYS A 4 20.28 4.15 -5.60
CA CYS A 4 19.15 3.49 -6.22
C CYS A 4 18.28 2.91 -5.08
N ARG A 5 17.60 3.79 -4.34
CA ARG A 5 16.61 3.40 -3.33
C ARG A 5 15.52 2.57 -4.01
N ARG A 6 15.05 1.54 -3.31
CA ARG A 6 13.93 0.72 -3.75
C ARG A 6 12.72 1.62 -4.00
N MET A 7 12.29 1.70 -5.24
CA MET A 7 11.08 2.40 -5.66
C MET A 7 9.85 1.51 -5.52
N LEU A 8 9.72 0.84 -4.38
CA LEU A 8 8.69 -0.16 -4.11
C LEU A 8 7.87 0.28 -2.92
N LEU A 9 6.56 0.40 -3.08
CA LEU A 9 5.64 0.72 -1.99
C LEU A 9 4.61 -0.40 -1.86
N LYS A 10 4.48 -0.95 -0.66
CA LYS A 10 3.44 -1.92 -0.31
C LYS A 10 2.15 -1.19 0.04
N VAL A 11 1.12 -1.41 -0.77
CA VAL A 11 -0.20 -0.78 -0.60
C VAL A 11 -1.23 -1.86 -0.30
N ILE A 12 -2.03 -1.66 0.74
CA ILE A 12 -3.17 -2.53 1.06
C ILE A 12 -4.46 -1.85 0.60
N ILE A 13 -5.33 -2.56 -0.11
CA ILE A 13 -6.64 -2.03 -0.53
C ILE A 13 -7.78 -2.78 0.18
N LEU A 14 -8.56 -2.05 0.98
CA LEU A 14 -9.65 -2.58 1.79
C LEU A 14 -10.99 -2.00 1.35
N GLY A 15 -12.07 -2.71 1.66
CA GLY A 15 -13.43 -2.31 1.32
C GLY A 15 -14.33 -3.51 1.10
N ASN A 16 -15.65 -3.30 1.11
CA ASN A 16 -16.61 -4.39 0.95
C ASN A 16 -16.47 -5.12 -0.39
N SER A 17 -17.08 -6.31 -0.47
CA SER A 17 -17.17 -7.04 -1.74
C SER A 17 -17.91 -6.20 -2.79
N GLY A 18 -17.47 -6.26 -4.04
CA GLY A 18 -18.16 -5.60 -5.16
C GLY A 18 -17.98 -4.07 -5.26
N VAL A 19 -17.28 -3.40 -4.33
CA VAL A 19 -17.04 -1.93 -4.42
C VAL A 19 -16.12 -1.52 -5.57
N GLY A 20 -15.44 -2.47 -6.20
CA GLY A 20 -14.61 -2.25 -7.40
C GLY A 20 -13.11 -2.09 -7.13
N LYS A 21 -12.58 -2.66 -6.03
CA LYS A 21 -11.13 -2.70 -5.73
C LYS A 21 -10.32 -3.25 -6.92
N THR A 22 -10.61 -4.49 -7.34
CA THR A 22 -9.98 -5.14 -8.49
C THR A 22 -10.10 -4.32 -9.78
N SER A 23 -11.25 -3.68 -10.01
CA SER A 23 -11.46 -2.81 -11.17
C SER A 23 -10.60 -1.53 -11.13
N LEU A 24 -10.42 -0.92 -9.95
CA LEU A 24 -9.54 0.25 -9.79
C LEU A 24 -8.08 -0.11 -10.07
N MET A 25 -7.63 -1.28 -9.62
CA MET A 25 -6.27 -1.76 -9.89
C MET A 25 -6.05 -2.11 -11.35
N ASN A 26 -7.04 -2.78 -11.96
CA ASN A 26 -7.00 -3.21 -13.35
C ASN A 26 -7.46 -2.15 -14.35
N HIS A 27 -7.73 -0.92 -13.90
CA HIS A 27 -8.01 0.18 -14.82
C HIS A 27 -6.80 0.31 -15.77
N ASN A 28 -7.04 0.00 -17.06
CA ASN A 28 -6.06 -0.14 -18.15
C ASN A 28 -5.12 -1.38 -18.15
N GLN A 29 -5.30 -2.36 -17.25
CA GLN A 29 -4.58 -3.64 -17.29
C GLN A 29 -5.52 -4.82 -16.96
N TYR A 30 -5.93 -5.58 -17.97
CA TYR A 30 -6.74 -6.78 -17.78
C TYR A 30 -5.84 -7.96 -17.31
N LYS A 31 -5.87 -8.28 -16.01
CA LYS A 31 -5.50 -9.61 -15.49
C LYS A 31 -6.56 -10.09 -14.50
N ALA A 32 -7.01 -11.34 -14.67
CA ALA A 32 -8.02 -11.95 -13.82
C ALA A 32 -7.40 -12.44 -12.51
N THR A 33 -8.06 -12.15 -11.39
CA THR A 33 -7.61 -12.49 -10.04
C THR A 33 -8.03 -13.90 -9.61
N ILE A 34 -7.08 -14.68 -9.09
CA ILE A 34 -7.33 -15.94 -8.36
C ILE A 34 -6.60 -15.87 -7.00
N GLY A 35 -7.35 -15.80 -5.90
CA GLY A 35 -6.79 -15.72 -4.53
C GLY A 35 -6.65 -14.29 -3.99
N ALA A 36 -5.75 -14.08 -3.01
CA ALA A 36 -5.27 -12.75 -2.66
C ALA A 36 -4.30 -12.32 -3.76
N ASP A 37 -4.77 -11.48 -4.68
CA ASP A 37 -3.95 -11.08 -5.81
C ASP A 37 -2.90 -10.08 -5.36
N PHE A 38 -1.68 -10.34 -5.81
CA PHE A 38 -0.59 -9.39 -5.73
C PHE A 38 -0.50 -8.73 -7.11
N LEU A 39 -0.87 -7.45 -7.18
CA LEU A 39 -0.84 -6.67 -8.41
C LEU A 39 0.26 -5.62 -8.31
N THR A 40 1.09 -5.51 -9.34
CA THR A 40 2.07 -4.42 -9.45
C THR A 40 1.57 -3.36 -10.39
N LYS A 41 1.49 -2.11 -9.91
CA LYS A 41 1.15 -0.95 -10.73
C LYS A 41 2.32 0.02 -10.74
N GLU A 42 2.77 0.40 -11.93
CA GLU A 42 3.76 1.46 -12.09
C GLU A 42 3.06 2.82 -12.06
N VAL A 43 3.58 3.73 -11.25
CA VAL A 43 3.06 5.10 -11.11
C VAL A 43 4.25 6.05 -11.25
N GLN A 44 4.15 6.97 -12.20
CA GLN A 44 5.11 8.06 -12.31
C GLN A 44 4.69 9.17 -11.36
N TYR A 45 5.55 9.52 -10.42
CA TYR A 45 5.32 10.60 -9.46
C TYR A 45 6.58 11.45 -9.39
N GLU A 46 6.45 12.74 -9.70
CA GLU A 46 7.58 13.63 -10.01
C GLU A 46 8.43 13.03 -11.15
N ASP A 47 9.75 13.08 -11.06
CA ASP A 47 10.67 12.55 -12.08
C ASP A 47 11.10 11.09 -11.84
N ARG A 48 10.30 10.32 -11.09
CA ARG A 48 10.64 8.93 -10.73
C ARG A 48 9.48 7.96 -10.95
N LEU A 49 9.83 6.72 -11.31
CA LEU A 49 8.87 5.63 -11.54
C LEU A 49 8.76 4.70 -10.32
N PHE A 50 7.63 4.73 -9.63
CA PHE A 50 7.36 3.87 -8.47
C PHE A 50 6.60 2.61 -8.89
N THR A 51 6.96 1.48 -8.29
CA THR A 51 6.21 0.23 -8.40
C THR A 51 5.40 0.04 -7.12
N LEU A 52 4.08 0.18 -7.22
CA LEU A 52 3.16 -0.13 -6.13
C LEU A 52 2.89 -1.63 -6.12
N GLN A 53 3.19 -2.28 -5.00
CA GLN A 53 2.81 -3.65 -4.69
C GLN A 53 1.46 -3.64 -3.98
N ILE A 54 0.39 -3.81 -4.75
CA ILE A 54 -0.98 -3.70 -4.25
C ILE A 54 -1.48 -5.08 -3.85
N TRP A 55 -1.89 -5.20 -2.60
CA TRP A 55 -2.47 -6.40 -2.04
C TRP A 55 -3.99 -6.29 -2.08
N ASP A 56 -4.63 -6.92 -3.09
CA ASP A 56 -6.08 -7.04 -3.18
C ASP A 56 -6.56 -8.11 -2.20
N THR A 57 -6.84 -7.68 -0.97
CA THR A 57 -7.49 -8.53 0.01
C THR A 57 -8.96 -8.54 -0.38
N ALA A 58 -9.32 -9.47 -1.26
CA ALA A 58 -10.69 -9.67 -1.72
C ALA A 58 -11.63 -9.61 -0.51
N GLY A 59 -12.79 -8.96 -0.68
CA GLY A 59 -13.82 -8.78 0.35
C GLY A 59 -14.55 -10.06 0.71
N GLN A 60 -13.81 -11.14 0.98
CA GLN A 60 -14.31 -12.30 1.69
C GLN A 60 -13.75 -12.25 3.10
N GLU A 61 -14.65 -11.97 4.02
CA GLU A 61 -14.53 -12.25 5.46
C GLU A 61 -13.91 -13.63 5.77
N ARG A 62 -13.96 -14.58 4.83
CA ARG A 62 -13.40 -15.93 4.96
C ARG A 62 -11.88 -16.00 5.09
N PHE A 63 -11.13 -14.92 4.83
CA PHE A 63 -9.66 -14.89 4.96
C PHE A 63 -9.13 -13.95 6.05
N GLN A 64 -9.99 -13.45 6.94
CA GLN A 64 -9.59 -12.57 8.06
C GLN A 64 -8.42 -13.11 8.91
N SER A 65 -8.32 -14.43 9.06
CA SER A 65 -7.25 -15.10 9.81
C SER A 65 -5.87 -15.07 9.13
N LEU A 66 -5.80 -14.83 7.81
CA LEU A 66 -4.54 -14.68 7.08
C LEU A 66 -4.08 -13.22 6.98
N GLY A 67 -4.91 -12.25 7.40
CA GLY A 67 -4.69 -10.81 7.21
C GLY A 67 -3.45 -10.24 7.90
N VAL A 68 -3.06 -10.75 9.07
CA VAL A 68 -1.93 -10.22 9.88
C VAL A 68 -0.62 -10.17 9.08
N ALA A 69 -0.29 -11.25 8.37
CA ALA A 69 0.96 -11.36 7.61
C ALA A 69 0.95 -10.45 6.37
N PHE A 70 -0.23 -10.23 5.78
CA PHE A 70 -0.37 -9.41 4.58
C PHE A 70 -0.35 -7.91 4.91
N TYR A 71 -0.87 -7.47 6.06
CA TYR A 71 -0.97 -6.04 6.35
C TYR A 71 0.31 -5.45 6.95
N ARG A 72 1.14 -6.27 7.62
CA ARG A 72 2.40 -5.82 8.21
C ARG A 72 3.36 -5.24 7.16
N GLY A 73 4.01 -4.13 7.50
CA GLY A 73 4.96 -3.44 6.61
C GLY A 73 4.29 -2.76 5.42
N ALA A 74 2.99 -2.49 5.48
CA ALA A 74 2.33 -1.64 4.50
C ALA A 74 2.80 -0.18 4.63
N ASP A 75 3.04 0.47 3.50
CA ASP A 75 3.43 1.89 3.43
C ASP A 75 2.19 2.79 3.37
N CYS A 76 1.09 2.29 2.79
CA CYS A 76 -0.18 3.01 2.71
C CYS A 76 -1.37 2.03 2.69
N CYS A 77 -2.52 2.46 3.21
CA CYS A 77 -3.79 1.75 3.13
C CYS A 77 -4.84 2.56 2.39
N VAL A 78 -5.48 1.93 1.41
CA VAL A 78 -6.55 2.52 0.59
C VAL A 78 -7.88 1.93 1.04
N LEU A 79 -8.81 2.78 1.44
CA LEU A 79 -10.17 2.40 1.82
C LEU A 79 -11.13 2.72 0.67
N VAL A 80 -11.73 1.70 0.08
CA VAL A 80 -12.63 1.83 -1.06
C VAL A 80 -14.07 1.55 -0.64
N TYR A 81 -14.99 2.38 -1.10
CA TYR A 81 -16.42 2.16 -0.95
C TYR A 81 -17.17 2.50 -2.23
N ASP A 82 -18.41 2.01 -2.35
CA ASP A 82 -19.31 2.34 -3.47
C ASP A 82 -20.18 3.56 -3.09
N VAL A 83 -20.16 4.63 -3.89
CA VAL A 83 -20.99 5.83 -3.60
C VAL A 83 -22.49 5.55 -3.64
N ASN A 84 -22.89 4.42 -4.21
CA ASN A 84 -24.27 3.96 -4.38
C ASN A 84 -24.69 2.93 -3.31
N ALA A 85 -23.80 2.57 -2.37
CA ALA A 85 -24.12 1.64 -1.28
C ALA A 85 -23.65 2.16 0.08
N PHE A 86 -24.29 1.71 1.15
CA PHE A 86 -23.81 2.00 2.51
C PHE A 86 -22.58 1.13 2.82
N ASP A 87 -21.51 1.78 3.28
CA ASP A 87 -20.22 1.13 3.50
C ASP A 87 -19.64 1.44 4.88
N ASN A 88 -18.83 0.52 5.38
CA ASN A 88 -18.31 0.56 6.74
C ASN A 88 -16.81 0.89 6.80
N LEU A 89 -16.45 2.08 6.29
CA LEU A 89 -15.06 2.58 6.25
C LEU A 89 -14.37 2.57 7.61
N ASN A 90 -15.12 2.83 8.69
CA ASN A 90 -14.56 2.88 10.05
C ASN A 90 -14.05 1.51 10.50
N ASN A 91 -14.83 0.44 10.26
CA ASN A 91 -14.42 -0.91 10.63
C ASN A 91 -13.18 -1.35 9.83
N TRP A 92 -13.14 -1.07 8.52
CA TRP A 92 -11.98 -1.40 7.69
C TRP A 92 -10.70 -0.69 8.17
N ARG A 93 -10.80 0.59 8.56
CA ARG A 93 -9.67 1.32 9.15
C ARG A 93 -9.22 0.70 10.47
N GLU A 94 -10.14 0.44 11.38
CA GLU A 94 -9.83 -0.10 12.71
C GLU A 94 -9.21 -1.49 12.61
N GLU A 95 -9.78 -2.35 11.76
CA GLU A 95 -9.22 -3.66 11.46
C GLU A 95 -7.80 -3.56 10.91
N PHE A 96 -7.55 -2.67 9.95
CA PHE A 96 -6.21 -2.44 9.42
C PHE A 96 -5.22 -2.08 10.52
N LEU A 97 -5.55 -1.10 11.37
CA LEU A 97 -4.65 -0.62 12.42
C LEU A 97 -4.31 -1.72 13.43
N ILE A 98 -5.28 -2.57 13.78
CA ILE A 98 -5.06 -3.71 14.67
C ILE A 98 -4.12 -4.73 14.00
N GLN A 99 -4.44 -5.15 12.78
CA GLN A 99 -3.76 -6.25 12.09
C GLN A 99 -2.36 -5.86 11.58
N ALA A 100 -2.22 -4.65 11.03
CA ALA A 100 -0.95 -4.12 10.54
C ALA A 100 -0.02 -3.74 11.69
N SER A 101 -0.59 -3.24 12.80
CA SER A 101 0.14 -2.72 13.97
C SER A 101 1.28 -1.76 13.55
N PRO A 102 1.00 -0.68 12.80
CA PRO A 102 2.03 0.26 12.38
C PRO A 102 2.65 0.97 13.59
N SER A 103 3.91 1.38 13.49
CA SER A 103 4.64 2.06 14.57
C SER A 103 4.01 3.39 14.98
N ASP A 104 3.38 4.09 14.04
CA ASP A 104 2.60 5.31 14.27
C ASP A 104 1.19 5.18 13.67
N PRO A 105 0.23 4.62 14.45
CA PRO A 105 -1.15 4.43 14.00
C PRO A 105 -1.93 5.72 13.72
N GLU A 106 -1.55 6.83 14.38
CA GLU A 106 -2.28 8.10 14.26
C GLU A 106 -1.94 8.82 12.95
N ASN A 107 -0.67 8.73 12.53
CA ASN A 107 -0.18 9.35 11.30
C ASN A 107 -0.04 8.36 10.13
N PHE A 108 -0.43 7.09 10.32
CA PHE A 108 -0.34 6.10 9.25
C PHE A 108 -1.06 6.58 7.97
N PRO A 109 -0.45 6.49 6.77
CA PRO A 109 -1.02 7.02 5.55
C PRO A 109 -2.23 6.21 5.06
N PHE A 110 -3.40 6.85 5.11
CA PHE A 110 -4.61 6.36 4.46
C PHE A 110 -4.98 7.20 3.25
N VAL A 111 -5.73 6.61 2.31
CA VAL A 111 -6.45 7.31 1.24
C VAL A 111 -7.84 6.70 1.10
N VAL A 112 -8.88 7.52 0.94
CA VAL A 112 -10.26 7.04 0.74
C VAL A 112 -10.70 7.25 -0.70
N LEU A 113 -11.24 6.20 -1.32
CA LEU A 113 -11.79 6.22 -2.67
C LEU A 113 -13.29 5.90 -2.65
N GLY A 114 -14.12 6.88 -3.02
CA GLY A 114 -15.53 6.68 -3.34
C GLY A 114 -15.66 6.28 -4.80
N ASN A 115 -15.83 5.01 -5.10
CA ASN A 115 -15.85 4.48 -6.46
C ASN A 115 -17.27 4.43 -7.05
N LYS A 116 -17.34 4.23 -8.37
CA LYS A 116 -18.57 4.05 -9.16
C LYS A 116 -19.45 5.30 -9.25
N VAL A 117 -18.83 6.47 -9.35
CA VAL A 117 -19.57 7.72 -9.59
C VAL A 117 -20.28 7.77 -10.96
N ASP A 118 -19.90 6.89 -11.88
CA ASP A 118 -20.48 6.77 -13.21
C ASP A 118 -21.84 6.06 -13.24
N VAL A 119 -22.21 5.32 -12.19
CA VAL A 119 -23.45 4.53 -12.18
C VAL A 119 -24.65 5.47 -12.30
N ASP A 120 -25.55 5.14 -13.23
CA ASP A 120 -26.75 5.94 -13.55
C ASP A 120 -26.44 7.44 -13.85
N GLY A 121 -25.27 7.72 -14.43
CA GLY A 121 -24.82 9.09 -14.69
C GLY A 121 -24.63 9.93 -13.42
N GLY A 122 -24.39 9.28 -12.28
CA GLY A 122 -24.22 9.90 -10.97
C GLY A 122 -25.51 10.06 -10.16
N ASN A 123 -26.68 9.66 -10.70
CA ASN A 123 -27.97 9.84 -10.03
C ASN A 123 -28.29 8.76 -8.99
N SER A 124 -27.63 7.61 -9.04
CA SER A 124 -27.83 6.50 -8.08
C SER A 124 -27.12 6.71 -6.74
N ARG A 125 -26.47 7.86 -6.53
CA ARG A 125 -25.71 8.16 -5.32
C ARG A 125 -26.61 8.12 -4.08
N VAL A 126 -26.17 7.34 -3.08
CA VAL A 126 -26.80 7.31 -1.74
C VAL A 126 -25.89 7.86 -0.66
N VAL A 127 -24.57 7.89 -0.89
CA VAL A 127 -23.59 8.43 0.06
C VAL A 127 -23.21 9.85 -0.33
N SER A 128 -23.55 10.80 0.56
CA SER A 128 -23.17 12.21 0.39
C SER A 128 -21.67 12.39 0.52
N GLU A 129 -21.07 13.07 -0.46
CA GLU A 129 -19.67 13.45 -0.47
C GLU A 129 -19.28 14.25 0.80
N LYS A 130 -20.17 15.16 1.25
CA LYS A 130 -19.96 15.98 2.45
C LYS A 130 -19.78 15.13 3.70
N LYS A 131 -20.54 14.04 3.83
CA LYS A 131 -20.47 13.12 4.96
C LYS A 131 -19.10 12.44 5.02
N VAL A 132 -18.60 12.00 3.86
CA VAL A 132 -17.31 11.28 3.77
C VAL A 132 -16.14 12.25 3.96
N LYS A 133 -16.20 13.45 3.40
CA LYS A 133 -15.20 14.50 3.66
C LYS A 133 -15.12 14.87 5.15
N ALA A 134 -16.26 14.99 5.84
CA ALA A 134 -16.30 15.25 7.27
C ALA A 134 -15.68 14.10 8.09
N TRP A 135 -15.94 12.85 7.69
CA TRP A 135 -15.31 11.68 8.30
C TRP A 135 -13.79 11.66 8.05
N CYS A 136 -13.33 11.98 6.84
CA CYS A 136 -11.90 12.05 6.53
C CYS A 136 -11.20 13.14 7.35
N ALA A 137 -11.84 14.31 7.52
CA ALA A 137 -11.35 15.41 8.34
C ALA A 137 -11.19 15.00 9.81
N SER A 138 -12.16 14.30 10.39
CA SER A 138 -12.11 13.84 11.80
C SER A 138 -11.07 12.73 12.05
N LYS A 139 -10.48 12.21 10.99
CA LYS A 139 -9.62 11.02 10.99
C LYS A 139 -8.16 11.33 10.61
N GLY A 140 -7.74 12.58 10.80
CA GLY A 140 -6.40 13.06 10.46
C GLY A 140 -6.30 13.72 9.08
N ASN A 141 -7.42 14.25 8.57
CA ASN A 141 -7.50 14.86 7.25
C ASN A 141 -7.06 13.93 6.11
N ILE A 142 -7.63 12.72 6.11
CA ILE A 142 -7.33 11.69 5.11
C ILE A 142 -7.67 12.22 3.69
N PRO A 143 -6.77 12.10 2.71
CA PRO A 143 -7.08 12.41 1.32
C PRO A 143 -8.26 11.57 0.79
N TYR A 144 -9.19 12.23 0.11
CA TYR A 144 -10.40 11.62 -0.42
C TYR A 144 -10.58 11.93 -1.90
N PHE A 145 -10.86 10.89 -2.69
CA PHE A 145 -11.16 10.99 -4.11
C PHE A 145 -12.45 10.28 -4.44
N GLU A 146 -13.24 10.89 -5.32
CA GLU A 146 -14.29 10.19 -6.03
C GLU A 146 -13.76 9.67 -7.35
N THR A 147 -14.04 8.41 -7.66
CA THR A 147 -13.42 7.68 -8.77
C THR A 147 -14.44 6.90 -9.58
N SER A 148 -14.14 6.70 -10.87
CA SER A 148 -14.78 5.67 -11.68
C SER A 148 -13.71 4.77 -12.25
N ALA A 149 -13.64 3.53 -11.75
CA ALA A 149 -12.80 2.51 -12.38
C ALA A 149 -13.21 2.22 -13.84
N LYS A 150 -14.50 2.40 -14.17
CA LYS A 150 -15.05 2.14 -15.51
C LYS A 150 -14.62 3.21 -16.50
N GLU A 151 -14.72 4.48 -16.11
CA GLU A 151 -14.44 5.63 -16.98
C GLU A 151 -13.00 6.15 -16.83
N GLY A 152 -12.25 5.65 -15.83
CA GLY A 152 -10.93 6.17 -15.48
C GLY A 152 -10.92 7.49 -14.72
N PHE A 153 -12.10 7.99 -14.35
CA PHE A 153 -12.23 9.26 -13.64
C PHE A 153 -11.47 9.24 -12.31
N ASN A 154 -10.53 10.19 -12.15
CA ASN A 154 -9.65 10.37 -10.99
C ASN A 154 -8.81 9.17 -10.56
N VAL A 155 -8.73 8.09 -11.35
CA VAL A 155 -7.98 6.89 -10.95
C VAL A 155 -6.49 7.20 -10.84
N ASP A 156 -5.90 7.84 -11.85
CA ASP A 156 -4.46 8.14 -11.85
C ASP A 156 -4.08 9.14 -10.75
N ALA A 157 -4.86 10.22 -10.59
CA ALA A 157 -4.67 11.20 -9.53
C ALA A 157 -4.74 10.58 -8.13
N ALA A 158 -5.64 9.61 -7.93
CA ALA A 158 -5.72 8.85 -6.68
C ALA A 158 -4.44 8.02 -6.44
N PHE A 159 -3.93 7.31 -7.46
CA PHE A 159 -2.72 6.50 -7.35
C PHE A 159 -1.43 7.34 -7.17
N GLU A 160 -1.35 8.53 -7.77
CA GLU A 160 -0.29 9.50 -7.47
C GLU A 160 -0.35 9.95 -6.01
N CYS A 161 -1.54 10.23 -5.48
CA CYS A 161 -1.72 10.60 -4.08
C CYS A 161 -1.34 9.48 -3.12
N ILE A 162 -1.69 8.23 -3.44
CA ILE A 162 -1.29 7.03 -2.69
C ILE A 162 0.24 6.92 -2.67
N THR A 163 0.89 7.09 -3.82
CA THR A 163 2.35 7.05 -3.95
C THR A 163 2.99 8.13 -3.06
N LYS A 164 2.55 9.38 -3.18
CA LYS A 164 3.03 10.50 -2.36
C LYS A 164 2.92 10.23 -0.86
N ASN A 165 1.82 9.64 -0.42
CA ASN A 165 1.57 9.40 1.00
C ASN A 165 2.33 8.18 1.54
N GLY A 166 2.50 7.12 0.74
CA GLY A 166 3.30 5.95 1.13
C GLY A 166 4.77 6.30 1.39
N LEU A 167 5.32 7.30 0.71
CA LEU A 167 6.70 7.76 0.92
C LEU A 167 6.93 8.38 2.32
N LYS A 168 5.89 8.82 3.02
CA LYS A 168 6.03 9.40 4.37
C LYS A 168 6.38 8.37 5.43
N ASN A 169 6.14 7.09 5.16
CA ASN A 169 6.42 5.97 6.06
C ASN A 169 7.81 5.35 5.84
N GLU A 170 8.65 5.90 4.95
CA GLU A 170 10.04 5.42 4.86
C GLU A 170 10.71 5.62 6.23
N PRO A 171 11.14 4.53 6.92
CA PRO A 171 12.07 4.71 8.01
C PRO A 171 13.33 5.37 7.44
N GLU A 172 13.85 6.41 8.11
CA GLU A 172 15.24 6.81 7.93
C GLU A 172 16.10 5.61 8.34
N GLU A 173 16.35 4.67 7.41
CA GLU A 173 17.38 3.65 7.63
C GLU A 173 18.72 4.38 7.69
N GLU A 174 19.18 4.68 8.91
CA GLU A 174 20.59 4.91 9.17
C GLU A 174 21.34 3.68 8.66
N ILE A 175 22.07 3.87 7.56
CA ILE A 175 22.89 2.83 6.97
C ILE A 175 23.99 2.52 7.99
N TYR A 176 23.81 1.45 8.76
CA TYR A 176 24.90 0.84 9.50
C TYR A 176 25.83 0.18 8.47
N ILE A 177 26.89 0.90 8.11
CA ILE A 177 28.02 0.34 7.37
C ILE A 177 28.87 -0.34 8.45
N PRO A 178 28.88 -1.68 8.57
CA PRO A 178 29.85 -2.33 9.43
C PRO A 178 31.25 -1.97 8.91
N GLU A 179 32.11 -1.48 9.79
CA GLU A 179 33.52 -1.25 9.47
C GLU A 179 34.09 -2.55 8.89
N THR A 180 34.66 -2.45 7.68
CA THR A 180 35.26 -3.57 6.98
C THR A 180 36.33 -4.21 7.87
N ILE A 181 36.17 -5.50 8.18
CA ILE A 181 37.24 -6.29 8.80
C ILE A 181 38.36 -6.41 7.76
N ASP A 182 39.49 -5.75 8.03
CA ASP A 182 40.73 -5.90 7.27
C ASP A 182 41.30 -7.31 7.49
N VAL A 183 41.03 -8.22 6.55
CA VAL A 183 41.71 -9.52 6.46
C VAL A 183 42.97 -9.36 5.60
N ALA A 184 43.89 -8.50 6.03
CA ALA A 184 45.19 -8.33 5.40
C ALA A 184 46.29 -8.34 6.47
N GLY A 185 46.42 -9.46 7.18
CA GLY A 185 47.47 -9.66 8.17
C GLY A 185 47.84 -11.13 8.33
N GLY A 186 48.78 -11.61 7.52
CA GLY A 186 49.63 -12.75 7.90
C GLY A 186 49.56 -14.00 7.01
N GLY A 187 50.09 -13.89 5.79
CA GLY A 187 50.48 -15.04 4.98
C GLY A 187 52.01 -15.20 4.91
N ARG A 188 52.49 -16.32 5.48
CA ARG A 188 53.77 -17.06 5.28
C ARG A 188 55.00 -16.74 6.15
N SER A 189 55.35 -17.77 6.94
CA SER A 189 56.69 -18.36 6.95
C SER A 189 56.58 -19.84 7.37
N GLN A 190 56.88 -20.75 6.45
CA GLN A 190 57.15 -22.15 6.76
C GLN A 190 58.35 -22.26 7.71
N ARG A 191 58.30 -23.20 8.67
CA ARG A 191 59.46 -24.05 8.98
C ARG A 191 59.03 -25.37 9.63
N SER A 192 59.66 -26.39 9.09
CA SER A 192 59.65 -27.82 9.39
C SER A 192 59.97 -28.21 10.83
N THR A 193 59.44 -29.38 11.23
CA THR A 193 59.95 -30.48 12.10
C THR A 193 58.79 -30.91 13.02
N GLY A 194 58.21 -32.11 12.93
CA GLY A 194 58.85 -33.42 13.14
C GLY A 194 58.38 -33.96 14.50
N CYS A 195 57.67 -35.10 14.51
CA CYS A 195 57.24 -35.82 15.72
C CYS A 195 58.39 -36.14 16.67
N GLU A 196 58.14 -36.18 17.99
CA GLU A 196 58.26 -37.39 18.83
C GLU A 196 57.95 -37.09 20.32
N CYS A 197 57.27 -38.09 20.94
CA CYS A 197 57.08 -38.40 22.37
C CYS A 197 56.24 -37.47 23.26
#